data_AF-A0A1C3KZU2-F1
#
_entry.id   AF-A0A1C3KZU2-F1
#
_cell.length_a   1.000
_cell.length_b   1.000
_cell.length_c   1.000
_cell.angle_alpha   90.00
_cell.angle_beta   90.00
_cell.angle_gamma   90.00
#
_symmetry.space_group_name_H-M   'P 1'
#
loop_
_entity.id
_entity.type
_entity.pdbx_description
1 polymer ?
#
loop_
_entity_poly.entity_id
_entity_poly.type
_entity_poly.pdbx_seq_one_letter_code
_entity_poly.pdbx_strand_id
1 'polypeptide(L)'
;MKDPEYNMITHTIEVNCLSDNHSTILYKCLSSDESLKHNGMYKHVYVSGSLIKIELQSNTCEDIRYKAKNIYDYLQFFFKTIETFV
;
A
#
# COMPACT_ATOMS: atom_id res chain seq x y z
N MET A 1 11.08 -5.66 34.76
CA MET A 1 11.53 -5.69 33.36
C MET A 1 10.74 -4.62 32.63
N LYS A 2 11.41 -3.62 32.05
CA LYS A 2 10.75 -2.70 31.12
C LYS A 2 10.77 -3.40 29.76
N ASP A 3 9.60 -3.58 29.15
CA ASP A 3 9.52 -4.02 27.76
C ASP A 3 10.40 -3.12 26.89
N PRO A 4 11.18 -3.66 25.94
CA PRO A 4 11.90 -2.82 25.01
C PRO A 4 10.84 -2.03 24.22
N GLU A 5 10.96 -0.70 24.20
CA GLU A 5 10.19 0.14 23.28
C GLU A 5 10.48 -0.36 21.87
N TYR A 6 9.59 -1.19 21.32
CA TYR A 6 9.63 -1.61 19.93
C TYR A 6 9.43 -0.34 19.11
N ASN A 7 10.53 0.18 18.56
CA ASN A 7 10.51 1.40 17.78
C ASN A 7 9.81 1.10 16.45
N MET A 8 8.51 1.31 16.44
CA MET A 8 7.62 0.92 15.36
C MET A 8 7.50 2.09 14.38
N ILE A 9 8.12 1.93 13.22
CA ILE A 9 8.14 2.90 12.14
C ILE A 9 6.88 2.70 11.31
N THR A 10 6.15 3.79 11.09
CA THR A 10 5.03 3.84 10.15
C THR A 10 5.39 4.72 8.96
N HIS A 11 5.05 4.26 7.76
CA HIS A 11 5.19 5.03 6.52
C HIS A 11 3.89 4.96 5.73
N THR A 12 3.51 6.05 5.08
CA THR A 12 2.27 6.10 4.30
C THR A 12 2.58 6.45 2.86
N ILE A 13 2.13 5.60 1.94
CA ILE A 13 2.12 5.89 0.50
C ILE A 13 0.76 6.49 0.17
N GLU A 14 0.74 7.69 -0.40
CA GLU A 14 -0.46 8.38 -0.84
C GLU A 14 -0.55 8.34 -2.37
N VAL A 15 -1.70 7.92 -2.91
CA VAL A 15 -1.96 7.91 -4.36
C VAL A 15 -3.20 8.74 -4.65
N ASN A 16 -3.00 9.81 -5.41
CA ASN A 16 -4.07 10.64 -5.93
C ASN A 16 -4.59 10.04 -7.24
N CYS A 17 -5.80 9.50 -7.23
CA CYS A 17 -6.46 8.97 -8.42
C CYS A 17 -7.25 10.07 -9.15
N LEU A 18 -7.62 9.80 -10.40
CA LEU A 18 -8.39 10.75 -11.23
C LEU A 18 -9.85 10.90 -10.76
N SER A 19 -10.41 9.89 -10.11
CA SER A 19 -11.78 9.93 -9.56
C SER A 19 -11.96 8.89 -8.45
N ASP A 20 -13.05 9.02 -7.70
CA ASP A 20 -13.48 8.10 -6.63
C ASP A 20 -13.68 6.67 -7.14
N ASN A 21 -14.09 6.50 -8.40
CA ASN A 21 -14.21 5.18 -9.01
C ASN A 21 -12.83 4.51 -9.16
N HIS A 22 -11.82 5.27 -9.57
CA HIS A 22 -10.47 4.75 -9.74
C HIS A 22 -9.83 4.35 -8.40
N SER A 23 -9.98 5.18 -7.35
CA SER A 23 -9.50 4.83 -6.01
C SER A 23 -10.22 3.61 -5.45
N THR A 24 -11.53 3.48 -5.70
CA THR A 24 -12.32 2.30 -5.31
C THR A 24 -11.86 1.03 -6.02
N ILE A 25 -11.55 1.10 -7.32
CA ILE A 25 -11.03 -0.05 -8.08
C ILE A 25 -9.66 -0.46 -7.53
N LEU A 26 -8.74 0.50 -7.36
CA LEU A 26 -7.42 0.23 -6.81
C LEU A 26 -7.49 -0.40 -5.40
N TYR A 27 -8.36 0.13 -4.53
CA TYR A 27 -8.61 -0.45 -3.21
C TYR A 27 -9.06 -1.90 -3.28
N LYS A 28 -10.00 -2.22 -4.18
CA LYS A 28 -10.47 -3.60 -4.37
C LYS A 28 -9.34 -4.51 -4.83
N CYS A 29 -8.52 -4.06 -5.77
CA CYS A 29 -7.37 -4.83 -6.25
C CYS A 29 -6.37 -5.13 -5.12
N LEU A 30 -5.94 -4.10 -4.37
CA LEU A 30 -5.06 -4.24 -3.21
C LEU A 30 -5.65 -5.18 -2.15
N SER A 31 -6.95 -5.06 -1.89
CA SER A 31 -7.69 -5.86 -0.90
C SER A 31 -8.03 -7.27 -1.36
N SER A 32 -7.93 -7.57 -2.66
CA SER A 32 -8.14 -8.92 -3.20
C SER A 32 -6.85 -9.71 -3.39
N ASP A 33 -5.70 -9.03 -3.37
CA ASP A 33 -4.41 -9.67 -3.60
C ASP A 33 -3.88 -10.33 -2.30
N GLU A 34 -4.01 -11.65 -2.24
CA GLU A 34 -3.56 -12.43 -1.09
C GLU A 34 -2.03 -12.44 -0.92
N SER A 35 -1.26 -12.18 -1.98
CA SER A 35 0.20 -12.12 -1.87
C SER A 35 0.64 -10.89 -1.07
N LEU A 36 -0.02 -9.75 -1.26
CA LEU A 36 0.27 -8.53 -0.50
C LEU A 36 -0.12 -8.69 0.97
N LYS A 37 -1.25 -9.34 1.25
CA LYS A 37 -1.72 -9.60 2.62
C LYS A 37 -0.86 -10.61 3.36
N HIS A 38 -0.61 -11.77 2.74
CA HIS A 38 0.10 -12.86 3.39
C HIS A 38 1.54 -12.48 3.73
N ASN A 39 2.18 -11.69 2.85
CA ASN A 39 3.53 -11.19 3.11
C ASN A 39 3.56 -9.95 4.02
N GLY A 40 2.40 -9.44 4.45
CA GLY A 40 2.31 -8.27 5.33
C GLY A 40 2.88 -6.99 4.70
N MET A 41 2.68 -6.81 3.38
CA MET A 41 3.26 -5.69 2.63
C MET A 41 2.73 -4.34 3.10
N TYR A 42 1.47 -4.30 3.54
CA TYR A 42 0.85 -3.14 4.16
C TYR A 42 0.05 -3.57 5.39
N LYS A 43 -0.21 -2.62 6.27
CA LYS A 43 -1.03 -2.79 7.47
C LYS A 43 -2.48 -2.42 7.21
N HIS A 44 -2.71 -1.22 6.66
CA HIS A 44 -4.05 -0.72 6.36
C HIS A 44 -4.06 0.03 5.02
N VAL A 45 -5.21 0.00 4.36
CA VAL A 45 -5.49 0.82 3.17
C VAL A 45 -6.75 1.64 3.46
N TYR A 46 -6.66 2.95 3.27
CA TYR A 46 -7.76 3.89 3.47
C TYR A 46 -8.12 4.54 2.13
N VAL A 47 -9.42 4.75 1.91
CA VAL A 47 -9.96 5.45 0.73
C VAL A 47 -10.73 6.67 1.20
N SER A 48 -10.49 7.82 0.59
CA SER A 48 -11.23 9.06 0.83
C SER A 48 -11.39 9.82 -0.48
N GLY A 49 -12.58 9.75 -1.08
CA GLY A 49 -12.81 10.26 -2.44
C GLY A 49 -11.84 9.64 -3.44
N SER A 50 -11.12 10.48 -4.20
CA SER A 50 -10.11 10.05 -5.16
C SER A 50 -8.74 9.74 -4.54
N LEU A 51 -8.56 9.82 -3.23
CA LEU A 51 -7.30 9.55 -2.54
C LEU A 51 -7.28 8.14 -1.94
N ILE A 52 -6.19 7.41 -2.16
CA ILE A 52 -5.85 6.19 -1.41
C ILE A 52 -4.65 6.44 -0.51
N LYS A 53 -4.66 5.88 0.70
CA LYS A 53 -3.51 5.87 1.62
C LYS A 53 -3.18 4.44 2.02
N ILE A 54 -1.95 4.01 1.77
CA ILE A 54 -1.45 2.67 2.11
C ILE A 54 -0.46 2.81 3.26
N GLU A 55 -0.84 2.34 4.44
CA GLU A 55 -0.03 2.38 5.66
C GLU A 55 0.88 1.15 5.72
N LEU A 56 2.18 1.38 5.80
CA LEU A 56 3.21 0.38 6.05
C LEU A 56 3.69 0.50 7.49
N GLN A 57 3.99 -0.63 8.11
CA GLN A 57 4.51 -0.65 9.47
C GLN A 57 5.63 -1.69 9.61
N SER A 58 6.71 -1.33 10.29
CA SER A 58 7.81 -2.23 10.63
C SER A 58 8.70 -1.68 11.75
N ASN A 59 9.56 -2.52 12.29
CA ASN A 59 10.55 -2.14 13.28
C ASN A 59 11.90 -1.70 12.67
N THR A 60 12.06 -1.82 11.33
CA THR A 60 13.28 -1.41 10.64
C THR A 60 12.98 -0.58 9.39
N CYS A 61 13.84 0.40 9.10
CA CYS A 61 13.75 1.17 7.86
C CYS A 61 13.98 0.31 6.62
N GLU A 62 14.78 -0.75 6.73
CA GLU A 62 15.07 -1.66 5.62
C GLU A 62 13.81 -2.42 5.18
N ASP A 63 13.03 -2.93 6.14
CA ASP A 63 11.77 -3.60 5.82
C ASP A 63 10.71 -2.61 5.32
N ILE A 64 10.66 -1.36 5.85
CA ILE A 64 9.82 -0.30 5.26
C ILE A 64 10.19 -0.06 3.79
N ARG A 65 11.48 0.02 3.45
CA ARG A 65 11.92 0.19 2.06
C ARG A 65 11.53 -1.00 1.19
N TYR A 66 11.70 -2.22 1.69
CA TYR A 66 11.29 -3.43 0.99
C TYR A 66 9.78 -3.45 0.72
N LYS A 67 8.95 -3.19 1.74
CA LYS A 67 7.49 -3.09 1.62
C LYS A 67 7.09 -2.00 0.63
N ALA A 68 7.65 -0.81 0.77
CA ALA A 68 7.35 0.31 -0.13
C ALA A 68 7.67 -0.04 -1.58
N LYS A 69 8.84 -0.63 -1.85
CA LYS A 69 9.21 -1.09 -3.20
C LYS A 69 8.18 -2.06 -3.79
N ASN A 70 7.76 -3.07 -3.02
CA ASN A 70 6.77 -4.03 -3.50
C ASN A 70 5.41 -3.38 -3.80
N ILE A 71 4.97 -2.42 -2.96
CA ILE A 71 3.75 -1.64 -3.24
C ILE A 71 3.92 -0.78 -4.49
N TYR A 72 5.07 -0.13 -4.68
CA TYR A 72 5.34 0.64 -5.90
C TYR A 72 5.34 -0.23 -7.16
N ASP A 73 6.00 -1.39 -7.12
CA ASP A 73 6.04 -2.34 -8.23
C ASP A 73 4.61 -2.83 -8.58
N TYR A 74 3.80 -3.12 -7.56
CA TYR A 74 2.38 -3.48 -7.72
C TYR A 74 1.57 -2.35 -8.38
N LEU A 75 1.68 -1.12 -7.85
CA LEU A 75 0.98 0.05 -8.40
C LEU A 75 1.38 0.31 -9.85
N GLN A 76 2.67 0.20 -10.16
CA GLN A 76 3.18 0.37 -11.52
C GLN A 76 2.58 -0.68 -12.47
N PHE A 77 2.52 -1.94 -12.05
CA PHE A 77 1.89 -3.00 -12.83
C PHE A 77 0.39 -2.75 -13.04
N PHE A 78 -0.32 -2.35 -11.99
CA PHE A 78 -1.74 -2.02 -12.05
C PHE A 78 -2.04 -0.89 -13.04
N PHE A 79 -1.32 0.24 -12.94
CA PHE A 79 -1.55 1.38 -13.82
C PHE A 79 -1.22 1.07 -15.28
N LYS A 80 -0.10 0.38 -15.56
CA LYS A 80 0.22 -0.09 -16.92
C LYS A 80 -0.85 -1.01 -17.49
N THR A 81 -1.41 -1.88 -16.64
CA THR A 81 -2.48 -2.79 -17.04
C THR A 81 -3.73 -1.99 -17.44
N ILE A 82 -4.15 -1.01 -16.64
CA ILE A 82 -5.27 -0.13 -16.99
C ILE A 82 -5.01 0.64 -18.29
N GLU A 83 -3.83 1.23 -18.46
CA GLU A 83 -3.44 1.94 -19.69
C GLU A 83 -3.54 1.07 -20.94
N THR A 84 -3.41 -0.26 -20.81
CA THR A 84 -3.53 -1.19 -21.94
C THR A 84 -4.99 -1.36 -22.42
N PHE A 85 -5.97 -1.07 -21.56
CA PHE A 85 -7.40 -1.24 -21.85
C PHE A 85 -8.13 0.08 -22.16
N VAL A 86 -7.41 1.21 -22.17
CA VAL A 86 -7.91 2.55 -22.50
C VAL A 86 -7.44 2.93 -23.90
#